data_AF-J0KM85-F1
#
_entry.id   AF-J0KM85-F1
#
_cell.length_a   1.000
_cell.length_b   1.000
_cell.length_c   1.000
_cell.angle_alpha   90.00
_cell.angle_beta   90.00
_cell.angle_gamma   90.00
#
_symmetry.space_group_name_H-M   'P 1'
#
loop_
_entity.id
_entity.type
_entity.pdbx_description
1 polymer ?
#
loop_
_entity_poly.entity_id
_entity_poly.type
_entity_poly.pdbx_seq_one_letter_code
_entity_poly.pdbx_strand_id
1 'polypeptide(L)' 'MHLPLNALRAFEVSARHLNLTRAADELNVSQTAVSQHIRNLEDRLGE' A
#
# COMPACT_ATOMS: atom_id res chain seq x y z
N MET A 1 -10.25 3.93 -15.41
CA MET A 1 -9.30 4.14 -14.30
C MET A 1 -8.83 2.75 -13.80
N HIS A 2 -7.64 2.28 -14.20
CA HIS A 2 -7.18 0.93 -13.84
C HIS A 2 -6.33 0.95 -12.57
N LEU A 3 -6.91 1.02 -11.37
CA LEU A 3 -6.14 1.08 -10.12
C LEU A 3 -5.36 -0.22 -9.86
N PRO A 4 -4.10 -0.17 -9.37
CA PRO A 4 -3.31 -1.38 -9.15
C PRO A 4 -3.87 -2.11 -7.94
N LEU A 5 -4.27 -3.37 -8.10
CA LEU A 5 -4.85 -4.16 -7.01
C LEU A 5 -3.91 -4.24 -5.79
N ASN A 6 -2.60 -4.34 -6.03
CA ASN A 6 -1.60 -4.38 -4.97
C ASN A 6 -1.51 -3.05 -4.20
N ALA A 7 -1.77 -1.92 -4.86
CA ALA A 7 -1.75 -0.61 -4.21
C ALA A 7 -2.96 -0.40 -3.31
N LEU A 8 -4.15 -0.77 -3.79
CA LEU A 8 -5.37 -0.77 -2.97
C LEU A 8 -5.25 -1.73 -1.78
N ARG A 9 -4.68 -2.92 -2.00
CA ARG A 9 -4.43 -3.89 -0.93
C ARG A 9 -3.41 -3.39 0.09
N ALA A 10 -2.31 -2.80 -0.37
CA ALA A 10 -1.30 -2.19 0.51
C ALA A 10 -1.90 -1.07 1.37
N PHE A 11 -2.74 -0.23 0.78
CA PHE A 11 -3.43 0.85 1.49
C PHE A 11 -4.40 0.32 2.55
N GLU A 12 -5.28 -0.62 2.19
CA GLU A 12 -6.27 -1.18 3.11
C GLU A 12 -5.63 -1.91 4.29
N VAL A 13 -4.62 -2.76 4.04
CA VAL A 13 -3.90 -3.47 5.10
C VAL A 13 -3.13 -2.49 6.00
N SER A 14 -2.52 -1.45 5.42
CA SER A 14 -1.82 -0.42 6.20
C SER A 14 -2.78 0.39 7.08
N ALA A 15 -3.96 0.72 6.57
CA ALA A 15 -5.01 1.40 7.34
C ALA A 15 -5.55 0.51 8.48
N ARG A 16 -5.68 -0.80 8.25
CA ARG A 16 -6.12 -1.77 9.25
C ARG A 16 -5.11 -1.93 10.40
N HIS A 17 -3.83 -2.01 10.08
CA HIS A 17 -2.76 -2.17 11.09
C HIS A 17 -2.27 -0.87 11.71
N LEU A 18 -2.55 0.28 11.06
CA LEU A 18 -1.96 1.58 11.37
C LEU A 18 -0.42 1.53 11.42
N ASN A 19 0.18 0.62 10.66
CA ASN A 19 1.61 0.32 10.70
C ASN A 19 2.08 -0.33 9.40
N LEU A 20 3.03 0.33 8.72
CA LEU A 20 3.56 -0.13 7.42
C LEU A 20 4.39 -1.41 7.53
N THR A 21 5.09 -1.64 8.65
CA THR A 21 5.89 -2.85 8.87
C THR A 21 4.97 -4.06 9.03
N ARG A 22 3.92 -3.96 9.85
CA ARG A 22 2.94 -5.04 10.02
C ARG A 22 2.19 -5.34 8.72
N ALA A 23 1.88 -4.31 7.94
CA ALA A 23 1.26 -4.49 6.63
C ALA A 23 2.19 -5.21 5.65
N ALA A 24 3.49 -4.91 5.69
CA ALA A 24 4.49 -5.59 4.88
C ALA A 24 4.63 -7.07 5.26
N ASP A 25 4.62 -7.37 6.55
CA ASP A 25 4.63 -8.74 7.07
C ASP A 25 3.39 -9.53 6.60
N GLU A 26 2.18 -8.95 6.70
CA GLU A 26 0.94 -9.59 6.21
C GLU A 26 0.98 -9.83 4.69
N LEU A 27 1.50 -8.86 3.94
CA LEU A 27 1.54 -8.90 2.49
C LEU A 27 2.74 -9.68 1.94
N ASN A 28 3.63 -10.19 2.78
CA ASN A 28 4.87 -10.88 2.41
C ASN A 28 5.73 -10.05 1.44
N VAL A 29 5.84 -8.75 1.70
CA VAL A 29 6.67 -7.82 0.93
C VAL A 29 7.54 -6.98 1.87
N SER A 30 8.44 -6.16 1.33
CA SER A 30 9.19 -5.21 2.15
C SER A 30 8.33 -4.00 2.53
N GLN A 31 8.64 -3.37 3.66
CA GLN A 31 8.01 -2.10 4.06
C GLN A 31 8.16 -1.02 2.95
N THR A 32 9.31 -0.99 2.28
CA THR A 32 9.56 -0.09 1.14
C THR A 32 8.58 -0.35 -0.01
N ALA A 33 8.25 -1.62 -0.31
CA ALA A 33 7.27 -1.96 -1.35
C ALA A 33 5.86 -1.49 -0.98
N VAL A 34 5.45 -1.64 0.28
CA VAL A 34 4.16 -1.11 0.78
C VAL A 34 4.10 0.42 0.63
N SER A 35 5.17 1.11 1.05
CA SER A 35 5.27 2.57 0.91
C SER A 35 5.18 3.01 -0.56
N GLN A 36 5.90 2.34 -1.46
CA GLN A 36 5.84 2.65 -2.89
C GLN A 36 4.45 2.37 -3.50
N HIS A 37 3.79 1.30 -3.05
CA HIS A 37 2.43 0.98 -3.48
C HIS A 37 1.42 2.05 -3.08
N ILE A 38 1.51 2.59 -1.86
CA ILE A 38 0.66 3.68 -1.39
C ILE A 38 0.97 4.98 -2.15
N ARG A 39 2.25 5.33 -2.30
CA ARG A 39 2.65 6.52 -3.06
C ARG A 39 2.15 6.47 -4.51
N ASN A 40 2.32 5.33 -5.17
CA ASN A 40 1.78 5.12 -6.52
C ASN A 40 0.25 5.17 -6.56
N LEU A 41 -0.43 4.93 -5.44
CA LEU A 41 -1.89 5.09 -5.35
C LEU A 41 -2.26 6.56 -5.29
N GLU A 42 -1.59 7.33 -4.42
CA GLU A 42 -1.77 8.78 -4.23
C GLU A 42 -1.49 9.55 -5.53
N ASP A 43 -0.34 9.30 -6.16
CA ASP A 43 0.06 9.90 -7.44
C ASP A 43 -1.01 9.71 -8.53
N ARG A 44 -1.77 8.61 -8.46
CA ARG A 44 -2.81 8.27 -9.43
C ARG A 44 -4.18 8.83 -9.09
N LEU A 45 -4.40 9.17 -7.83
CA LEU A 45 -5.59 9.87 -7.37
C LEU A 45 -5.42 11.39 -7.50
N GLY A 46 -4.19 11.86 -7.68
CA GLY A 46 -3.87 13.28 -7.89
C GLY A 46 -3.65 14.05 -6.58
N GLU A 47 -3.30 13.33 -5.50
CA GLU A 47 -2.88 13.89 -4.22
C GLU A 47 -1.34 13.87 -4.10
#